data_AF-A0A943IUC0-F1
#
_entry.id   AF-A0A943IUC0-F1
#
_cell.length_a   1.000
_cell.length_b   1.000
_cell.length_c   1.000
_cell.angle_alpha   90.00
_cell.angle_beta   90.00
_cell.angle_gamma   90.00
#
_symmetry.space_group_name_H-M   'P 1'
#
loop_
_entity.id
_entity.type
_entity.pdbx_description
1 polymer ?
#
loop_
_entity_poly.entity_id
_entity_poly.type
_entity_poly.pdbx_seq_one_letter_code
_entity_poly.pdbx_strand_id
1 'polypeptide(L)'
;MKKLLATILALVMALSVTTLSWADVTSEKAFPEGGGANDVVYWSVGEGENEHGFTTTLAAALTAAYKANKGAITIICKPGADVGTMTHGHVADDLTIYGNGAYISDGECDLEVDTYTYSRETGTQANDGGVYLDKNITITAYDLYNLGVWGERHTEYTVNVNLNNCDGKAIEGKENLQRVYISGTTGVNNITLTGCDFLTGKTAVYSNADGAVKVTGCSFTGSAVPLNINHKAEGAMTVEVTNCSFKECGDNGDWKSFAAPARFVQSNGDGTMTVKIDNATFTDTKGVNGDILLGDGRDGQGSHNGNITIEAKDTAAKLQAQEPGYYTSNGGAGDTTKAATKTVTTDNVVTGTGASLTVAPAQPEIPPRYYYNSTTTTDTKTDTTKGSPKTFDAGVGIYAVTAVLSVTGMAWTAKKRH
;
A
#
# COMPACT_ATOMS: atom_id res chain seq x y z
N MET A 1 -1.09 -15.28 39.74
CA MET A 1 -0.67 -16.24 38.69
C MET A 1 -1.83 -17.05 38.11
N LYS A 2 -2.96 -16.42 37.70
CA LYS A 2 -4.01 -17.07 36.89
C LYS A 2 -4.68 -16.15 35.85
N LYS A 3 -4.32 -14.85 35.80
CA LYS A 3 -4.85 -13.89 34.82
C LYS A 3 -3.87 -13.52 33.69
N LEU A 4 -2.63 -13.99 33.76
CA LEU A 4 -1.61 -13.79 32.71
C LEU A 4 -1.52 -14.97 31.72
N LEU A 5 -2.15 -16.10 32.06
CA LEU A 5 -2.07 -17.33 31.26
C LEU A 5 -3.15 -17.40 30.17
N ALA A 6 -4.22 -16.59 30.28
CA ALA A 6 -5.31 -16.57 29.31
C ALA A 6 -5.03 -15.67 28.10
N THR A 7 -4.17 -14.65 28.25
CA THR A 7 -3.79 -13.73 27.16
C THR A 7 -2.70 -14.29 26.25
N ILE A 8 -1.91 -15.27 26.73
CA ILE A 8 -0.82 -15.89 25.94
C ILE A 8 -1.33 -17.04 25.07
N LEU A 9 -2.43 -17.71 25.46
CA LEU A 9 -3.00 -18.78 24.64
C LEU A 9 -3.82 -18.26 23.43
N ALA A 10 -4.19 -16.97 23.43
CA ALA A 10 -4.81 -16.32 22.27
C ALA A 10 -3.80 -15.83 21.22
N LEU A 11 -2.51 -15.71 21.58
CA LEU A 11 -1.48 -15.16 20.68
C LEU A 11 -0.68 -16.25 19.94
N VAL A 12 -0.79 -17.51 20.34
CA VAL A 12 0.08 -18.61 19.84
C VAL A 12 -0.63 -19.55 18.85
N MET A 13 -1.87 -19.25 18.44
CA MET A 13 -2.54 -19.95 17.32
C MET A 13 -2.50 -19.19 15.98
N ALA A 14 -1.70 -18.13 15.85
CA ALA A 14 -1.60 -17.33 14.63
C ALA A 14 -0.26 -17.45 13.88
N LEU A 15 0.69 -18.25 14.38
CA LEU A 15 1.96 -18.52 13.70
C LEU A 15 1.95 -19.91 13.05
N SER A 16 0.96 -20.14 12.20
CA SER A 16 1.22 -20.94 11.02
C SER A 16 1.99 -20.05 10.06
N VAL A 17 3.14 -20.52 9.59
CA VAL A 17 3.73 -20.09 8.32
C VAL A 17 2.69 -20.40 7.25
N THR A 18 1.67 -19.55 7.12
CA THR A 18 1.01 -19.36 5.85
C THR A 18 2.08 -18.69 5.01
N THR A 19 2.68 -19.47 4.11
CA THR A 19 2.89 -18.91 2.77
C THR A 19 1.61 -18.13 2.49
N LEU A 20 1.70 -16.81 2.43
CA LEU A 20 0.68 -16.02 1.79
C LEU A 20 0.71 -16.51 0.34
N SER A 21 0.05 -17.63 0.07
CA SER A 21 -0.74 -17.73 -1.14
C SER A 21 -1.64 -16.52 -1.00
N TRP A 22 -1.30 -15.46 -1.71
CA TRP A 22 -2.30 -14.52 -2.16
C TRP A 22 -3.48 -15.40 -2.53
N ALA A 23 -4.55 -15.36 -1.74
CA ALA A 23 -5.79 -15.91 -2.21
C ALA A 23 -5.94 -15.33 -3.62
N ASP A 24 -6.17 -16.18 -4.62
CA ASP A 24 -6.49 -15.72 -5.97
C ASP A 24 -7.65 -14.73 -5.83
N VAL A 25 -7.33 -13.45 -5.64
CA VAL A 25 -8.25 -12.36 -5.89
C VAL A 25 -8.36 -12.47 -7.39
N THR A 26 -9.42 -13.10 -7.87
CA THR A 26 -9.67 -13.28 -9.30
C THR A 26 -9.77 -11.89 -9.90
N SER A 27 -8.62 -11.36 -10.31
CA SER A 27 -8.40 -10.03 -10.88
C SER A 27 -8.87 -10.00 -12.32
N GLU A 28 -8.89 -11.18 -12.95
CA GLU A 28 -9.49 -11.41 -14.24
C GLU A 28 -10.99 -11.71 -14.13
N LYS A 29 -11.78 -11.03 -14.96
CA LYS A 29 -13.20 -11.32 -15.15
C LYS A 29 -13.50 -11.41 -16.64
N ALA A 30 -14.20 -12.46 -17.05
CA ALA A 30 -14.57 -12.66 -18.44
C ALA A 30 -15.33 -11.44 -18.99
N PHE A 31 -14.87 -10.90 -20.12
CA PHE A 31 -15.56 -9.83 -20.81
C PHE A 31 -16.88 -10.37 -21.40
N PRO A 32 -18.05 -9.78 -21.08
CA PRO A 32 -19.34 -10.30 -21.54
C PRO A 32 -19.51 -10.30 -23.06
N GLU A 33 -20.30 -11.27 -23.56
CA GLU A 33 -20.74 -11.30 -24.96
C GLU A 33 -21.90 -10.31 -25.18
N GLY A 34 -22.05 -9.80 -26.41
CA GLY A 34 -23.19 -8.96 -26.82
C GLY A 34 -22.85 -7.52 -27.23
N GLY A 35 -21.62 -7.06 -26.95
CA GLY A 35 -21.11 -5.77 -27.44
C GLY A 35 -20.83 -5.75 -28.95
N GLY A 36 -20.76 -4.55 -29.53
CA GLY A 36 -20.31 -4.31 -30.89
C GLY A 36 -18.80 -4.55 -31.08
N ALA A 37 -18.36 -4.54 -32.34
CA ALA A 37 -16.96 -4.89 -32.69
C ALA A 37 -15.90 -4.00 -32.03
N ASN A 38 -16.25 -2.73 -31.75
CA ASN A 38 -15.35 -1.74 -31.17
C ASN A 38 -15.53 -1.56 -29.66
N ASP A 39 -16.50 -2.26 -29.06
CA ASP A 39 -16.72 -2.14 -27.64
C ASP A 39 -15.61 -2.86 -26.87
N VAL A 40 -15.06 -2.14 -25.90
CA VAL A 40 -13.91 -2.59 -25.10
C VAL A 40 -14.15 -2.41 -23.61
N VAL A 41 -15.28 -1.82 -23.20
CA VAL A 41 -15.68 -1.68 -21.81
C VAL A 41 -17.13 -2.12 -21.66
N TYR A 42 -17.37 -3.03 -20.72
CA TYR A 42 -18.70 -3.38 -20.22
C TYR A 42 -18.94 -2.67 -18.89
N TRP A 43 -20.15 -2.18 -18.68
CA TRP A 43 -20.57 -1.64 -17.39
C TRP A 43 -21.91 -2.25 -16.97
N SER A 44 -22.10 -2.42 -15.67
CA SER A 44 -23.37 -2.83 -15.08
C SER A 44 -23.59 -2.14 -13.73
N VAL A 45 -24.85 -2.02 -13.32
CA VAL A 45 -25.24 -1.37 -12.06
C VAL A 45 -26.20 -2.20 -11.22
N GLY A 46 -26.05 -2.11 -9.89
CA GLY A 46 -26.91 -2.74 -8.89
C GLY A 46 -26.65 -4.23 -8.68
N GLU A 47 -27.22 -4.79 -7.60
CA GLU A 47 -27.15 -6.23 -7.33
C GLU A 47 -27.84 -7.03 -8.45
N GLY A 48 -27.13 -7.99 -9.03
CA GLY A 48 -27.68 -8.87 -10.08
C GLY A 48 -27.74 -8.26 -11.49
N GLU A 49 -26.95 -7.21 -11.78
CA GLU A 49 -26.83 -6.58 -13.11
C GLU A 49 -28.16 -5.99 -13.63
N ASN A 50 -28.80 -5.14 -12.83
CA ASN A 50 -30.12 -4.55 -13.13
C ASN A 50 -30.16 -3.79 -14.46
N GLU A 51 -29.08 -3.10 -14.79
CA GLU A 51 -28.89 -2.40 -16.06
C GLU A 51 -27.43 -2.50 -16.46
N HIS A 52 -27.15 -2.66 -17.75
CA HIS A 52 -25.81 -2.84 -18.28
C HIS A 52 -25.68 -2.29 -19.70
N GLY A 53 -24.45 -2.12 -20.15
CA GLY A 53 -24.15 -1.70 -21.51
C GLY A 53 -22.69 -1.90 -21.89
N PHE A 54 -22.40 -1.59 -23.15
CA PHE A 54 -21.07 -1.66 -23.74
C PHE A 54 -20.68 -0.29 -24.29
N THR A 55 -19.40 0.07 -24.15
CA THR A 55 -18.85 1.32 -24.67
C THR A 55 -17.45 1.10 -25.26
N THR A 56 -17.01 2.07 -26.05
CA THR A 56 -15.66 2.09 -26.64
C THR A 56 -14.61 2.72 -25.72
N THR A 57 -15.02 3.37 -24.63
CA THR A 57 -14.10 4.01 -23.66
C THR A 57 -14.57 3.86 -22.22
N LEU A 58 -13.60 3.91 -21.28
CA LEU A 58 -13.87 3.88 -19.84
C LEU A 58 -14.67 5.11 -19.39
N ALA A 59 -14.31 6.30 -19.89
CA ALA A 59 -15.01 7.53 -19.55
C ALA A 59 -16.51 7.45 -19.90
N ALA A 60 -16.85 6.91 -21.09
CA ALA A 60 -18.24 6.74 -21.48
C ALA A 60 -18.99 5.73 -20.60
N ALA A 61 -18.34 4.64 -20.19
CA ALA A 61 -18.91 3.66 -19.27
C ALA A 61 -19.20 4.26 -17.89
N LEU A 62 -18.25 5.01 -17.33
CA LEU A 62 -18.42 5.71 -16.05
C LEU A 62 -19.61 6.69 -16.11
N THR A 63 -19.69 7.51 -17.17
CA THR A 63 -20.82 8.43 -17.36
C THR A 63 -22.15 7.69 -17.48
N ALA A 64 -22.22 6.60 -18.25
CA ALA A 64 -23.45 5.83 -18.43
C ALA A 64 -23.92 5.20 -17.11
N ALA A 65 -23.01 4.53 -16.38
CA ALA A 65 -23.30 3.91 -15.09
C ALA A 65 -23.72 4.94 -14.03
N TYR A 66 -23.03 6.08 -13.98
CA TYR A 66 -23.37 7.20 -13.09
C TYR A 66 -24.80 7.71 -13.34
N LYS A 67 -25.19 7.87 -14.61
CA LYS A 67 -26.55 8.31 -14.98
C LYS A 67 -27.63 7.29 -14.66
N ALA A 68 -27.32 5.99 -14.76
CA ALA A 68 -28.28 4.94 -14.43
C ALA A 68 -28.72 5.01 -12.96
N ASN A 69 -27.81 5.35 -12.05
CA ASN A 69 -28.08 5.60 -10.63
C ASN A 69 -28.86 4.45 -9.96
N LYS A 70 -28.37 3.21 -10.11
CA LYS A 70 -29.00 1.98 -9.58
C LYS A 70 -28.15 1.23 -8.56
N GLY A 71 -27.25 1.92 -7.86
CA GLY A 71 -26.36 1.35 -6.85
C GLY A 71 -24.95 1.09 -7.38
N ALA A 72 -24.27 0.09 -6.79
CA ALA A 72 -22.88 -0.22 -7.09
C ALA A 72 -22.62 -0.47 -8.58
N ILE A 73 -21.50 0.03 -9.07
CA ILE A 73 -21.07 -0.05 -10.46
C ILE A 73 -20.02 -1.15 -10.60
N THR A 74 -20.18 -2.01 -11.60
CA THR A 74 -19.13 -2.94 -12.04
C THR A 74 -18.73 -2.59 -13.46
N ILE A 75 -17.43 -2.49 -13.71
CA ILE A 75 -16.83 -2.32 -15.02
C ILE A 75 -15.94 -3.51 -15.32
N ILE A 76 -16.02 -4.03 -16.54
CA ILE A 76 -15.14 -5.09 -17.04
C ILE A 76 -14.54 -4.61 -18.36
N CYS A 77 -13.23 -4.44 -18.39
CA CYS A 77 -12.50 -4.06 -19.58
C CYS A 77 -12.19 -5.30 -20.42
N LYS A 78 -12.18 -5.16 -21.74
CA LYS A 78 -11.73 -6.21 -22.64
C LYS A 78 -10.23 -6.45 -22.41
N PRO A 79 -9.77 -7.71 -22.31
CA PRO A 79 -8.39 -8.00 -21.96
C PRO A 79 -7.37 -7.28 -22.84
N GLY A 80 -6.42 -6.58 -22.21
CA GLY A 80 -5.33 -5.85 -22.87
C GLY A 80 -5.74 -4.65 -23.73
N ALA A 81 -7.02 -4.25 -23.72
CA ALA A 81 -7.51 -3.20 -24.59
C ALA A 81 -7.06 -1.79 -24.17
N ASP A 82 -6.96 -0.90 -25.15
CA ASP A 82 -6.94 0.53 -24.92
C ASP A 82 -8.37 1.00 -24.60
N VAL A 83 -8.61 1.47 -23.38
CA VAL A 83 -9.94 1.98 -22.97
C VAL A 83 -10.12 3.48 -23.21
N GLY A 84 -9.23 4.06 -24.03
CA GLY A 84 -9.31 5.40 -24.55
C GLY A 84 -8.75 6.47 -23.62
N THR A 85 -9.00 7.73 -24.01
CA THR A 85 -8.64 8.93 -23.25
C THR A 85 -9.59 9.14 -22.08
N MET A 86 -9.03 9.50 -20.92
CA MET A 86 -9.80 9.93 -19.76
C MET A 86 -9.01 11.01 -19.02
N THR A 87 -9.52 12.25 -19.02
CA THR A 87 -8.96 13.31 -18.16
C THR A 87 -9.38 13.04 -16.72
N HIS A 88 -10.69 13.13 -16.44
CA HIS A 88 -11.28 12.85 -15.14
C HIS A 88 -12.53 11.98 -15.33
N GLY A 89 -12.55 10.79 -14.73
CA GLY A 89 -13.73 9.92 -14.69
C GLY A 89 -14.48 10.10 -13.37
N HIS A 90 -15.64 10.76 -13.37
CA HIS A 90 -16.37 11.03 -12.13
C HIS A 90 -16.86 9.76 -11.43
N VAL A 91 -16.69 9.70 -10.11
CA VAL A 91 -17.18 8.60 -9.26
C VAL A 91 -17.88 9.13 -8.02
N ALA A 92 -19.12 8.68 -7.81
CA ALA A 92 -19.91 8.99 -6.61
C ALA A 92 -20.74 7.81 -6.09
N ASP A 93 -20.40 6.59 -6.53
CA ASP A 93 -20.96 5.33 -6.02
C ASP A 93 -19.81 4.33 -5.82
N ASP A 94 -20.11 3.21 -5.15
CA ASP A 94 -19.21 2.07 -5.13
C ASP A 94 -18.91 1.62 -6.56
N LEU A 95 -17.63 1.40 -6.85
CA LEU A 95 -17.12 1.09 -8.18
C LEU A 95 -16.13 -0.07 -8.10
N THR A 96 -16.39 -1.14 -8.84
CA THR A 96 -15.42 -2.23 -9.05
C THR A 96 -15.03 -2.30 -10.51
N ILE A 97 -13.73 -2.22 -10.82
CA ILE A 97 -13.18 -2.32 -12.17
C ILE A 97 -12.32 -3.58 -12.29
N TYR A 98 -12.66 -4.44 -13.24
CA TYR A 98 -11.82 -5.54 -13.71
C TYR A 98 -11.12 -5.09 -14.99
N GLY A 99 -9.89 -4.63 -14.86
CA GLY A 99 -9.10 -4.08 -15.95
C GLY A 99 -8.60 -5.12 -16.93
N ASN A 100 -8.36 -6.37 -16.50
CA ASN A 100 -7.89 -7.46 -17.37
C ASN A 100 -6.63 -7.08 -18.19
N GLY A 101 -5.72 -6.29 -17.61
CA GLY A 101 -4.52 -5.78 -18.29
C GLY A 101 -4.78 -4.67 -19.33
N ALA A 102 -6.00 -4.14 -19.39
CA ALA A 102 -6.33 -2.97 -20.20
C ALA A 102 -5.61 -1.71 -19.67
N TYR A 103 -5.60 -0.64 -20.48
CA TYR A 103 -4.91 0.60 -20.11
C TYR A 103 -5.63 1.85 -20.62
N ILE A 104 -5.51 2.93 -19.85
CA ILE A 104 -5.96 4.27 -20.26
C ILE A 104 -4.81 4.93 -21.03
N SER A 105 -5.09 5.40 -22.24
CA SER A 105 -4.04 5.78 -23.19
C SER A 105 -3.69 7.27 -23.22
N ASP A 106 -4.54 8.12 -22.64
CA ASP A 106 -4.36 9.57 -22.64
C ASP A 106 -5.19 10.27 -21.58
N GLY A 107 -4.90 11.55 -21.36
CA GLY A 107 -5.45 12.35 -20.27
C GLY A 107 -4.69 12.14 -18.97
N GLU A 108 -5.24 12.64 -17.86
CA GLU A 108 -4.65 12.44 -16.52
C GLU A 108 -4.89 11.04 -15.97
N CYS A 109 -5.80 10.28 -16.59
CA CYS A 109 -6.10 8.87 -16.29
C CYS A 109 -6.65 8.64 -14.89
N ASP A 110 -7.25 9.65 -14.25
CA ASP A 110 -7.73 9.57 -12.88
C ASP A 110 -9.25 9.53 -12.74
N LEU A 111 -9.70 8.81 -11.71
CA LEU A 111 -11.08 8.87 -11.22
C LEU A 111 -11.22 10.10 -10.33
N GLU A 112 -12.15 10.99 -10.67
CA GLU A 112 -12.41 12.18 -9.89
C GLU A 112 -13.38 11.86 -8.75
N VAL A 113 -13.01 12.29 -7.54
CA VAL A 113 -13.80 12.16 -6.33
C VAL A 113 -13.97 13.50 -5.61
N ASP A 114 -15.23 13.88 -5.38
CA ASP A 114 -15.65 14.95 -4.46
C ASP A 114 -15.14 16.37 -4.75
N THR A 115 -14.50 16.61 -5.88
CA THR A 115 -13.94 17.92 -6.25
C THR A 115 -14.99 18.84 -6.86
N TYR A 116 -15.83 18.26 -7.71
CA TYR A 116 -16.85 19.01 -8.44
C TYR A 116 -18.24 18.49 -8.11
N THR A 117 -19.21 19.39 -8.19
CA THR A 117 -20.62 19.01 -8.15
C THR A 117 -21.05 18.46 -9.51
N TYR A 118 -21.75 17.32 -9.53
CA TYR A 118 -22.23 16.68 -10.76
C TYR A 118 -23.75 16.53 -10.79
N SER A 119 -24.32 16.53 -11.99
CA SER A 119 -25.73 16.21 -12.23
C SER A 119 -25.89 14.77 -12.69
N ARG A 120 -26.68 13.97 -11.96
CA ARG A 120 -27.05 12.60 -12.34
C ARG A 120 -27.82 12.54 -13.65
N GLU A 121 -28.56 13.59 -14.00
CA GLU A 121 -29.35 13.65 -15.23
C GLU A 121 -28.45 13.76 -16.46
N THR A 122 -27.45 14.63 -16.42
CA THR A 122 -26.57 14.90 -17.56
C THR A 122 -25.33 14.02 -17.58
N GLY A 123 -24.85 13.58 -16.41
CA GLY A 123 -23.56 12.90 -16.24
C GLY A 123 -22.36 13.84 -16.35
N THR A 124 -22.56 15.14 -16.11
CA THR A 124 -21.55 16.19 -16.24
C THR A 124 -21.50 17.06 -14.99
N GLN A 125 -20.42 17.84 -14.85
CA GLN A 125 -20.32 18.87 -13.82
C GLN A 125 -21.48 19.87 -13.94
N ALA A 126 -22.02 20.29 -12.79
CA ALA A 126 -23.14 21.22 -12.70
C ALA A 126 -22.99 22.11 -11.47
N ASN A 127 -22.71 23.40 -11.68
CA ASN A 127 -22.53 24.38 -10.60
C ASN A 127 -23.85 24.71 -9.88
N ASP A 128 -24.98 24.57 -10.57
CA ASP A 128 -26.31 24.74 -10.00
C ASP A 128 -27.06 23.40 -10.03
N GLY A 129 -27.64 23.01 -8.90
CA GLY A 129 -28.33 21.72 -8.74
C GLY A 129 -27.45 20.46 -8.78
N GLY A 130 -26.13 20.59 -8.95
CA GLY A 130 -25.21 19.47 -8.82
C GLY A 130 -24.93 19.09 -7.35
N VAL A 131 -24.42 17.88 -7.14
CA VAL A 131 -24.08 17.37 -5.81
C VAL A 131 -22.62 16.93 -5.76
N TYR A 132 -21.97 17.18 -4.62
CA TYR A 132 -20.76 16.47 -4.22
C TYR A 132 -21.10 15.02 -3.83
N LEU A 133 -20.18 14.30 -3.20
CA LEU A 133 -20.54 13.00 -2.63
C LEU A 133 -21.68 13.15 -1.61
N ASP A 134 -22.64 12.25 -1.66
CA ASP A 134 -23.79 12.17 -0.75
C ASP A 134 -23.78 10.89 0.08
N LYS A 135 -22.70 10.09 -0.02
CA LYS A 135 -22.50 8.82 0.66
C LYS A 135 -21.02 8.44 0.71
N ASN A 136 -20.69 7.49 1.57
CA ASN A 136 -19.40 6.80 1.52
C ASN A 136 -19.28 5.99 0.23
N ILE A 137 -18.09 5.94 -0.35
CA ILE A 137 -17.84 5.17 -1.57
C ILE A 137 -16.61 4.26 -1.41
N THR A 138 -16.62 3.17 -2.17
CA THR A 138 -15.49 2.25 -2.31
C THR A 138 -15.16 2.06 -3.78
N ILE A 139 -13.96 2.43 -4.17
CA ILE A 139 -13.37 2.18 -5.47
C ILE A 139 -12.43 0.99 -5.33
N THR A 140 -12.65 -0.05 -6.12
CA THR A 140 -11.77 -1.20 -6.22
C THR A 140 -11.41 -1.44 -7.68
N ALA A 141 -10.14 -1.52 -8.00
CA ALA A 141 -9.68 -1.83 -9.35
C ALA A 141 -8.61 -2.92 -9.34
N TYR A 142 -8.63 -3.71 -10.41
CA TYR A 142 -7.70 -4.81 -10.67
C TYR A 142 -7.13 -4.65 -12.07
N ASP A 143 -5.81 -4.76 -12.23
CA ASP A 143 -5.16 -4.90 -13.54
C ASP A 143 -5.56 -3.82 -14.58
N LEU A 144 -5.87 -2.60 -14.15
CA LEU A 144 -6.12 -1.47 -15.06
C LEU A 144 -4.94 -0.51 -15.01
N TYR A 145 -4.18 -0.48 -16.10
CA TYR A 145 -2.96 0.31 -16.16
C TYR A 145 -3.21 1.81 -16.40
N ASN A 146 -2.32 2.63 -15.84
CA ASN A 146 -2.37 4.09 -15.75
C ASN A 146 -3.50 4.66 -14.87
N LEU A 147 -4.36 3.83 -14.28
CA LEU A 147 -5.46 4.31 -13.44
C LEU A 147 -4.95 5.06 -12.22
N GLY A 148 -5.41 6.30 -12.06
CA GLY A 148 -5.27 7.11 -10.86
C GLY A 148 -6.62 7.37 -10.17
N VAL A 149 -6.54 8.03 -9.01
CA VAL A 149 -7.69 8.63 -8.31
C VAL A 149 -7.26 10.01 -7.88
N TRP A 150 -8.07 11.01 -8.17
CA TRP A 150 -7.77 12.40 -7.86
C TRP A 150 -8.98 13.10 -7.26
N GLY A 151 -8.73 13.99 -6.30
CA GLY A 151 -9.75 14.97 -5.95
C GLY A 151 -9.44 15.89 -4.79
N GLU A 152 -10.33 16.85 -4.56
CA GLU A 152 -10.33 17.75 -3.43
C GLU A 152 -11.60 17.53 -2.58
N ARG A 153 -11.42 17.18 -1.31
CA ARG A 153 -12.51 16.82 -0.38
C ARG A 153 -13.38 18.03 -0.03
N HIS A 154 -14.69 17.89 -0.19
CA HIS A 154 -15.72 18.85 0.20
C HIS A 154 -16.74 18.28 1.21
N THR A 155 -16.75 16.96 1.39
CA THR A 155 -17.78 16.26 2.19
C THR A 155 -17.19 15.41 3.30
N GLU A 156 -17.99 15.13 4.34
CA GLU A 156 -17.60 14.30 5.49
C GLU A 156 -17.57 12.79 5.19
N TYR A 157 -17.97 12.40 3.98
CA TYR A 157 -18.03 11.00 3.59
C TYR A 157 -16.64 10.38 3.47
N THR A 158 -16.60 9.06 3.61
CA THR A 158 -15.39 8.26 3.45
C THR A 158 -15.20 7.87 1.99
N VAL A 159 -13.99 8.06 1.47
CA VAL A 159 -13.54 7.49 0.19
C VAL A 159 -12.57 6.36 0.49
N ASN A 160 -12.95 5.14 0.10
CA ASN A 160 -12.07 3.97 0.12
C ASN A 160 -11.55 3.72 -1.30
N VAL A 161 -10.24 3.60 -1.46
CA VAL A 161 -9.56 3.31 -2.73
C VAL A 161 -8.75 2.05 -2.56
N ASN A 162 -9.00 1.03 -3.40
CA ASN A 162 -8.28 -0.23 -3.42
C ASN A 162 -7.77 -0.49 -4.84
N LEU A 163 -6.49 -0.21 -5.10
CA LEU A 163 -5.87 -0.50 -6.39
C LEU A 163 -4.96 -1.72 -6.27
N ASN A 164 -5.19 -2.72 -7.13
CA ASN A 164 -4.48 -3.99 -7.11
C ASN A 164 -3.86 -4.23 -8.49
N ASN A 165 -2.53 -4.23 -8.57
CA ASN A 165 -1.78 -4.41 -9.81
C ASN A 165 -2.20 -3.41 -10.91
N CYS A 166 -2.56 -2.19 -10.49
CA CYS A 166 -2.85 -1.07 -11.38
C CYS A 166 -1.54 -0.34 -11.68
N ASP A 167 -0.74 -0.89 -12.60
CA ASP A 167 0.58 -0.37 -12.91
C ASP A 167 0.57 0.83 -13.84
N GLY A 168 1.62 1.62 -13.78
CA GLY A 168 1.94 2.60 -14.79
C GLY A 168 2.39 1.89 -16.07
N LYS A 169 1.79 2.26 -17.19
CA LYS A 169 2.19 1.86 -18.54
C LYS A 169 2.77 3.06 -19.27
N ALA A 170 4.05 2.99 -19.61
CA ALA A 170 4.69 3.99 -20.45
C ALA A 170 4.02 4.03 -21.84
N ILE A 171 3.70 5.24 -22.30
CA ILE A 171 3.17 5.50 -23.64
C ILE A 171 4.13 6.45 -24.33
N GLU A 172 4.52 6.12 -25.55
CA GLU A 172 5.48 6.90 -26.31
C GLU A 172 5.03 8.36 -26.44
N GLY A 173 5.93 9.29 -26.10
CA GLY A 173 5.66 10.73 -26.17
C GLY A 173 4.73 11.28 -25.09
N LYS A 174 4.32 10.48 -24.09
CA LYS A 174 3.45 10.92 -22.99
C LYS A 174 4.11 10.75 -21.64
N GLU A 175 3.91 11.75 -20.79
CA GLU A 175 4.25 11.64 -19.36
C GLU A 175 3.27 10.68 -18.68
N ASN A 176 3.75 9.88 -17.73
CA ASN A 176 2.88 9.07 -16.89
C ASN A 176 2.40 9.92 -15.69
N LEU A 177 1.10 10.19 -15.64
CA LEU A 177 0.49 11.03 -14.59
C LEU A 177 -0.19 10.23 -13.48
N GLN A 178 -0.05 8.90 -13.49
CA GLN A 178 -0.73 8.01 -12.55
C GLN A 178 -0.46 8.40 -11.10
N ARG A 179 -1.53 8.68 -10.36
CA ARG A 179 -1.48 9.11 -8.96
C ARG A 179 -2.76 8.75 -8.22
N VAL A 180 -2.64 8.50 -6.92
CA VAL A 180 -3.74 8.57 -5.94
C VAL A 180 -3.51 9.82 -5.10
N TYR A 181 -4.14 10.92 -5.52
CA TYR A 181 -3.90 12.25 -4.97
C TYR A 181 -5.21 12.87 -4.50
N ILE A 182 -5.48 12.82 -3.20
CA ILE A 182 -6.71 13.34 -2.61
C ILE A 182 -6.38 14.45 -1.60
N SER A 183 -6.62 15.70 -1.98
CA SER A 183 -6.41 16.89 -1.14
C SER A 183 -7.66 17.28 -0.37
N GLY A 184 -7.54 18.25 0.55
CA GLY A 184 -8.64 18.67 1.43
C GLY A 184 -8.66 17.86 2.73
N THR A 185 -9.20 18.46 3.80
CA THR A 185 -9.15 17.92 5.17
C THR A 185 -10.45 17.31 5.64
N THR A 186 -11.51 17.39 4.84
CA THR A 186 -12.85 16.92 5.21
C THR A 186 -13.03 15.42 4.91
N GLY A 187 -13.77 14.73 5.76
CA GLY A 187 -14.07 13.31 5.61
C GLY A 187 -12.85 12.43 5.86
N VAL A 188 -12.87 11.22 5.30
CA VAL A 188 -11.86 10.19 5.54
C VAL A 188 -11.39 9.60 4.22
N ASN A 189 -10.06 9.47 4.05
CA ASN A 189 -9.45 8.82 2.92
C ASN A 189 -8.78 7.51 3.37
N ASN A 190 -9.31 6.38 2.91
CA ASN A 190 -8.68 5.07 3.09
C ASN A 190 -8.11 4.61 1.75
N ILE A 191 -6.79 4.52 1.63
CA ILE A 191 -6.09 4.17 0.41
C ILE A 191 -5.34 2.86 0.64
N THR A 192 -5.63 1.84 -0.15
CA THR A 192 -4.94 0.56 -0.18
C THR A 192 -4.39 0.32 -1.58
N LEU A 193 -3.07 0.22 -1.69
CA LEU A 193 -2.35 -0.04 -2.94
C LEU A 193 -1.58 -1.35 -2.78
N THR A 194 -1.77 -2.25 -3.74
CA THR A 194 -1.25 -3.61 -3.66
C THR A 194 -0.61 -3.98 -4.98
N GLY A 195 0.71 -4.19 -4.97
CA GLY A 195 1.45 -4.66 -6.15
C GLY A 195 1.41 -3.70 -7.33
N CYS A 196 1.28 -2.38 -7.11
CA CYS A 196 1.27 -1.40 -8.20
C CYS A 196 2.67 -0.84 -8.48
N ASP A 197 3.02 -0.71 -9.76
CA ASP A 197 4.27 -0.11 -10.23
C ASP A 197 4.05 1.31 -10.77
N PHE A 198 4.37 2.35 -10.00
CA PHE A 198 4.16 3.74 -10.39
C PHE A 198 5.33 4.31 -11.20
N LEU A 199 4.99 4.93 -12.34
CA LEU A 199 5.96 5.58 -13.25
C LEU A 199 5.92 7.11 -13.22
N THR A 200 5.05 7.72 -12.39
CA THR A 200 4.94 9.18 -12.33
C THR A 200 6.22 9.85 -11.82
N GLY A 201 6.66 10.90 -12.50
CA GLY A 201 7.86 11.65 -12.13
C GLY A 201 7.68 12.52 -10.88
N LYS A 202 6.46 12.70 -10.38
CA LYS A 202 6.15 13.66 -9.30
C LYS A 202 5.73 12.98 -7.99
N THR A 203 4.44 12.98 -7.68
CA THR A 203 3.88 12.42 -6.45
C THR A 203 2.88 11.34 -6.85
N ALA A 204 3.11 10.11 -6.40
CA ALA A 204 2.23 9.00 -6.71
C ALA A 204 1.09 8.88 -5.69
N VAL A 205 1.34 9.13 -4.42
CA VAL A 205 0.36 8.95 -3.33
C VAL A 205 0.35 10.18 -2.43
N TYR A 206 -0.83 10.79 -2.26
CA TYR A 206 -1.01 11.98 -1.45
C TYR A 206 -2.39 11.98 -0.76
N SER A 207 -2.40 12.31 0.54
CA SER A 207 -3.62 12.54 1.32
C SER A 207 -3.43 13.65 2.36
N ASN A 208 -4.48 14.45 2.59
CA ASN A 208 -4.53 15.48 3.63
C ASN A 208 -5.51 15.19 4.78
N ALA A 209 -6.60 14.47 4.53
CA ALA A 209 -7.64 14.16 5.50
C ALA A 209 -7.23 13.02 6.44
N ASP A 210 -8.06 12.77 7.46
CA ASP A 210 -7.96 11.59 8.33
C ASP A 210 -8.05 10.29 7.53
N GLY A 211 -7.58 9.18 8.10
CA GLY A 211 -7.79 7.84 7.55
C GLY A 211 -6.56 6.94 7.56
N ALA A 212 -6.44 6.12 6.53
CA ALA A 212 -5.40 5.10 6.44
C ALA A 212 -4.80 5.03 5.03
N VAL A 213 -3.48 4.88 4.94
CA VAL A 213 -2.77 4.62 3.69
C VAL A 213 -1.94 3.36 3.85
N LYS A 214 -2.31 2.30 3.13
CA LYS A 214 -1.60 1.03 3.10
C LYS A 214 -1.00 0.81 1.71
N VAL A 215 0.30 0.66 1.63
CA VAL A 215 1.04 0.42 0.37
C VAL A 215 1.84 -0.87 0.54
N THR A 216 1.46 -1.91 -0.20
CA THR A 216 2.06 -3.24 -0.07
C THR A 216 2.58 -3.71 -1.42
N GLY A 217 3.85 -4.11 -1.49
CA GLY A 217 4.43 -4.70 -2.71
C GLY A 217 4.52 -3.76 -3.91
N CYS A 218 4.39 -2.44 -3.71
CA CYS A 218 4.41 -1.47 -4.81
C CYS A 218 5.84 -1.02 -5.15
N SER A 219 6.07 -0.57 -6.38
CA SER A 219 7.34 0.05 -6.78
C SER A 219 7.15 1.49 -7.26
N PHE A 220 8.21 2.29 -7.04
CA PHE A 220 8.28 3.69 -7.46
C PHE A 220 9.65 3.93 -8.08
N THR A 221 9.69 4.38 -9.33
CA THR A 221 10.95 4.64 -10.04
C THR A 221 11.02 6.07 -10.55
N GLY A 222 12.08 6.80 -10.20
CA GLY A 222 12.37 8.14 -10.73
C GLY A 222 11.45 9.26 -10.22
N SER A 223 10.59 8.96 -9.26
CA SER A 223 9.59 9.89 -8.71
C SER A 223 10.21 10.86 -7.70
N ALA A 224 9.88 12.15 -7.76
CA ALA A 224 10.44 13.14 -6.85
C ALA A 224 9.98 12.93 -5.39
N VAL A 225 8.69 12.67 -5.15
CA VAL A 225 8.13 12.39 -3.81
C VAL A 225 7.01 11.36 -3.93
N PRO A 226 7.32 10.09 -4.26
CA PRO A 226 6.30 9.11 -4.61
C PRO A 226 5.26 8.91 -3.51
N LEU A 227 5.69 8.76 -2.26
CA LEU A 227 4.79 8.69 -1.11
C LEU A 227 4.88 10.00 -0.32
N ASN A 228 3.85 10.84 -0.40
CA ASN A 228 3.82 12.16 0.23
C ASN A 228 2.53 12.32 1.06
N ILE A 229 2.56 11.86 2.31
CA ILE A 229 1.41 12.00 3.20
C ILE A 229 1.59 13.28 4.01
N ASN A 230 0.73 14.27 3.76
CA ASN A 230 0.73 15.54 4.46
C ASN A 230 -0.58 15.71 5.22
N HIS A 231 -0.69 15.08 6.38
CA HIS A 231 -1.91 15.10 7.17
C HIS A 231 -2.17 16.49 7.77
N LYS A 232 -3.35 17.04 7.46
CA LYS A 232 -3.75 18.42 7.81
C LYS A 232 -5.07 18.46 8.60
N ALA A 233 -5.75 17.33 8.77
CA ALA A 233 -6.92 17.23 9.63
C ALA A 233 -6.52 17.10 11.12
N GLU A 234 -7.51 17.28 11.99
CA GLU A 234 -7.36 17.27 13.45
C GLU A 234 -7.44 15.85 14.05
N GLY A 235 -7.82 14.84 13.26
CA GLY A 235 -7.94 13.46 13.72
C GLY A 235 -6.65 12.66 13.53
N ALA A 236 -6.78 11.45 12.99
CA ALA A 236 -5.70 10.48 12.92
C ALA A 236 -5.47 9.97 11.49
N MET A 237 -4.19 9.87 11.13
CA MET A 237 -3.71 9.21 9.93
C MET A 237 -2.85 7.99 10.29
N THR A 238 -3.10 6.87 9.65
CA THR A 238 -2.23 5.68 9.75
C THR A 238 -1.60 5.39 8.41
N VAL A 239 -0.31 5.07 8.39
CA VAL A 239 0.42 4.73 7.17
C VAL A 239 1.19 3.44 7.36
N GLU A 240 0.99 2.48 6.48
CA GLU A 240 1.70 1.20 6.46
C GLU A 240 2.35 1.01 5.08
N VAL A 241 3.68 0.88 5.05
CA VAL A 241 4.47 0.63 3.85
C VAL A 241 5.20 -0.69 4.02
N THR A 242 4.85 -1.68 3.21
CA THR A 242 5.36 -3.05 3.35
C THR A 242 5.84 -3.61 2.02
N ASN A 243 7.03 -4.21 2.00
CA ASN A 243 7.58 -4.87 0.80
C ASN A 243 7.67 -3.94 -0.43
N CYS A 244 7.83 -2.63 -0.25
CA CYS A 244 7.84 -1.66 -1.35
C CYS A 244 9.27 -1.35 -1.81
N SER A 245 9.42 -0.94 -3.07
CA SER A 245 10.71 -0.50 -3.61
C SER A 245 10.66 0.93 -4.13
N PHE A 246 11.70 1.69 -3.78
CA PHE A 246 11.90 3.06 -4.20
C PHE A 246 13.26 3.14 -4.90
N LYS A 247 13.26 3.45 -6.19
CA LYS A 247 14.46 3.51 -7.01
C LYS A 247 14.60 4.87 -7.66
N GLU A 248 15.77 5.48 -7.51
CA GLU A 248 16.09 6.78 -8.12
C GLU A 248 15.11 7.90 -7.75
N CYS A 249 14.45 7.77 -6.60
CA CYS A 249 13.45 8.70 -6.08
C CYS A 249 14.08 9.83 -5.27
N GLY A 250 13.34 10.93 -5.09
CA GLY A 250 13.86 12.17 -4.49
C GLY A 250 14.23 13.20 -5.55
N ASP A 251 14.64 14.39 -5.10
CA ASP A 251 14.94 15.50 -6.00
C ASP A 251 16.11 16.38 -5.52
N ASN A 252 16.96 16.80 -6.47
CA ASN A 252 18.01 17.79 -6.28
C ASN A 252 17.66 19.15 -6.90
N GLY A 253 16.56 19.22 -7.65
CA GLY A 253 16.06 20.41 -8.34
C GLY A 253 15.13 21.24 -7.47
N ASP A 254 13.95 21.53 -8.02
CA ASP A 254 13.00 22.50 -7.45
C ASP A 254 12.43 22.06 -6.10
N TRP A 255 12.35 20.76 -5.84
CA TRP A 255 11.75 20.20 -4.63
C TRP A 255 12.80 19.74 -3.62
N LYS A 256 14.08 20.06 -3.81
CA LYS A 256 15.20 19.67 -2.94
C LYS A 256 15.01 19.97 -1.46
N SER A 257 14.17 20.94 -1.10
CA SER A 257 13.90 21.33 0.30
C SER A 257 12.88 20.44 1.01
N PHE A 258 12.25 19.50 0.31
CA PHE A 258 11.31 18.57 0.94
C PHE A 258 11.20 17.20 0.25
N ALA A 259 11.85 16.98 -0.89
CA ALA A 259 11.74 15.74 -1.62
C ALA A 259 12.49 14.61 -0.91
N ALA A 260 11.79 13.49 -0.75
CA ALA A 260 12.30 12.21 -0.27
C ALA A 260 11.40 11.10 -0.83
N PRO A 261 11.90 9.86 -0.99
CA PRO A 261 11.09 8.72 -1.42
C PRO A 261 9.81 8.52 -0.59
N ALA A 262 9.94 8.52 0.73
CA ALA A 262 8.81 8.43 1.65
C ALA A 262 8.77 9.66 2.57
N ARG A 263 7.74 10.49 2.43
CA ARG A 263 7.59 11.75 3.15
C ARG A 263 6.30 11.77 3.96
N PHE A 264 6.42 12.09 5.24
CA PHE A 264 5.34 12.10 6.21
C PHE A 264 5.34 13.42 6.98
N VAL A 265 4.26 14.19 6.89
CA VAL A 265 4.11 15.49 7.55
C VAL A 265 2.79 15.53 8.29
N GLN A 266 2.85 15.92 9.57
CA GLN A 266 1.69 16.31 10.35
C GLN A 266 1.63 17.85 10.39
N SER A 267 0.85 18.45 9.50
CA SER A 267 0.78 19.91 9.39
C SER A 267 -0.14 20.55 10.42
N ASN A 268 -1.16 19.85 10.89
CA ASN A 268 -2.06 20.35 11.94
C ASN A 268 -1.60 19.88 13.32
N GLY A 269 -1.50 20.79 14.29
CA GLY A 269 -0.98 20.53 15.62
C GLY A 269 -1.90 19.68 16.51
N ASP A 270 -3.18 19.58 16.15
CA ASP A 270 -4.16 18.79 16.91
C ASP A 270 -4.29 17.35 16.39
N GLY A 271 -3.87 17.10 15.14
CA GLY A 271 -3.91 15.77 14.53
C GLY A 271 -2.68 14.92 14.85
N THR A 272 -2.82 13.61 14.58
CA THR A 272 -1.77 12.61 14.82
C THR A 272 -1.50 11.74 13.60
N MET A 273 -0.28 11.22 13.49
CA MET A 273 0.09 10.28 12.45
C MET A 273 0.87 9.09 13.03
N THR A 274 0.51 7.88 12.64
CA THR A 274 1.28 6.66 12.91
C THR A 274 1.81 6.09 11.61
N VAL A 275 3.12 5.84 11.53
CA VAL A 275 3.81 5.34 10.33
C VAL A 275 4.51 4.04 10.66
N LYS A 276 4.28 3.01 9.84
CA LYS A 276 5.02 1.74 9.88
C LYS A 276 5.68 1.49 8.53
N ILE A 277 6.97 1.20 8.56
CA ILE A 277 7.75 0.82 7.38
C ILE A 277 8.41 -0.53 7.65
N ASP A 278 8.11 -1.51 6.81
CA ASP A 278 8.53 -2.89 6.97
C ASP A 278 9.04 -3.43 5.63
N ASN A 279 10.28 -3.93 5.61
CA ASN A 279 10.89 -4.52 4.42
C ASN A 279 10.80 -3.62 3.16
N ALA A 280 11.07 -2.32 3.30
CA ALA A 280 11.16 -1.40 2.18
C ALA A 280 12.60 -1.31 1.65
N THR A 281 12.75 -1.17 0.34
CA THR A 281 14.06 -1.02 -0.30
C THR A 281 14.19 0.37 -0.91
N PHE A 282 15.26 1.08 -0.57
CA PHE A 282 15.61 2.37 -1.14
C PHE A 282 16.93 2.26 -1.91
N THR A 283 16.94 2.66 -3.17
CA THR A 283 18.11 2.58 -4.05
C THR A 283 18.28 3.89 -4.81
N ASP A 284 19.51 4.40 -4.84
CA ASP A 284 19.89 5.59 -5.59
C ASP A 284 19.04 6.84 -5.27
N THR A 285 18.67 7.01 -4.00
CA THR A 285 17.92 8.17 -3.52
C THR A 285 18.64 9.48 -3.86
N LYS A 286 17.89 10.43 -4.41
CA LYS A 286 18.32 11.77 -4.79
C LYS A 286 17.95 12.78 -3.72
N GLY A 287 18.77 13.81 -3.55
CA GLY A 287 18.56 14.84 -2.53
C GLY A 287 19.21 14.49 -1.19
N VAL A 288 19.06 15.42 -0.24
CA VAL A 288 19.71 15.33 1.08
C VAL A 288 18.75 14.95 2.19
N ASN A 289 17.44 14.86 1.90
CA ASN A 289 16.41 14.71 2.91
C ASN A 289 16.24 13.29 3.46
N GLY A 290 17.09 12.35 3.03
CA GLY A 290 17.00 10.94 3.40
C GLY A 290 16.00 10.17 2.54
N ASP A 291 15.91 8.88 2.83
CA ASP A 291 14.97 7.95 2.21
C ASP A 291 13.57 8.12 2.82
N ILE A 292 13.54 8.34 4.13
CA ILE A 292 12.35 8.58 4.94
C ILE A 292 12.46 9.97 5.55
N LEU A 293 11.49 10.84 5.26
CA LEU A 293 11.44 12.21 5.74
C LEU A 293 10.24 12.42 6.66
N LEU A 294 10.51 12.85 7.89
CA LEU A 294 9.49 13.30 8.84
C LEU A 294 9.50 14.82 8.92
N GLY A 295 8.36 15.44 8.63
CA GLY A 295 8.16 16.87 8.71
C GLY A 295 8.54 17.69 7.48
N ASP A 296 8.36 19.01 7.60
CA ASP A 296 8.66 20.00 6.58
C ASP A 296 9.67 21.02 7.12
N GLY A 297 10.84 21.08 6.48
CA GLY A 297 11.95 21.93 6.91
C GLY A 297 11.85 23.35 6.37
N ARG A 298 10.94 23.62 5.43
CA ARG A 298 10.79 24.93 4.81
C ARG A 298 10.24 25.94 5.80
N ASP A 299 10.75 27.16 5.72
CA ASP A 299 10.32 28.27 6.57
C ASP A 299 8.80 28.51 6.47
N GLY A 300 8.16 28.73 7.61
CA GLY A 300 6.73 29.01 7.73
C GLY A 300 5.76 27.85 7.41
N GLN A 301 6.23 26.63 7.12
CA GLN A 301 5.34 25.48 6.90
C GLN A 301 4.85 24.87 8.21
N GLY A 302 3.61 24.34 8.21
CA GLY A 302 3.09 23.58 9.35
C GLY A 302 3.77 22.22 9.46
N SER A 303 4.43 21.95 10.58
CA SER A 303 5.11 20.68 10.84
C SER A 303 5.17 20.39 12.34
N HIS A 304 4.43 19.39 12.79
CA HIS A 304 4.31 18.98 14.18
C HIS A 304 4.87 17.57 14.34
N ASN A 305 6.19 17.45 14.21
CA ASN A 305 6.88 16.16 14.20
C ASN A 305 6.63 15.36 15.49
N GLY A 306 6.39 16.06 16.61
CA GLY A 306 5.98 15.49 17.90
C GLY A 306 4.65 14.72 17.88
N ASN A 307 3.89 14.79 16.80
CA ASN A 307 2.63 14.06 16.62
C ASN A 307 2.76 12.90 15.61
N ILE A 308 3.95 12.68 15.07
CA ILE A 308 4.25 11.57 14.16
C ILE A 308 4.96 10.48 14.94
N THR A 309 4.30 9.34 15.14
CA THR A 309 4.92 8.13 15.68
C THR A 309 5.37 7.24 14.55
N ILE A 310 6.62 6.77 14.56
CA ILE A 310 7.16 5.88 13.53
C ILE A 310 7.70 4.58 14.12
N GLU A 311 7.54 3.49 13.37
CA GLU A 311 8.30 2.25 13.48
C GLU A 311 8.86 1.88 12.10
N ALA A 312 10.19 1.77 11.98
CA ALA A 312 10.86 1.30 10.77
C ALA A 312 11.77 0.12 11.10
N LYS A 313 11.59 -0.99 10.38
CA LYS A 313 12.33 -2.25 10.57
C LYS A 313 12.56 -2.97 9.26
N ASP A 314 13.44 -3.97 9.28
CA ASP A 314 13.74 -4.85 8.14
C ASP A 314 14.12 -4.06 6.86
N THR A 315 14.65 -2.86 7.04
CA THR A 315 14.83 -1.84 6.00
C THR A 315 16.21 -1.20 6.16
N ALA A 316 16.93 -0.98 5.07
CA ALA A 316 18.13 -0.15 5.07
C ALA A 316 17.76 1.26 4.57
N ALA A 317 17.79 2.25 5.46
CA ALA A 317 17.36 3.61 5.13
C ALA A 317 18.03 4.69 5.98
N LYS A 318 18.19 5.88 5.40
CA LYS A 318 18.46 7.13 6.11
C LYS A 318 17.11 7.80 6.42
N LEU A 319 16.78 7.89 7.69
CA LEU A 319 15.62 8.64 8.18
C LEU A 319 16.07 10.02 8.62
N GLN A 320 15.42 11.08 8.14
CA GLN A 320 15.61 12.44 8.64
C GLN A 320 14.30 13.02 9.16
N ALA A 321 14.34 13.61 10.35
CA ALA A 321 13.28 14.48 10.86
C ALA A 321 13.73 15.93 10.73
N GLN A 322 12.90 16.80 10.16
CA GLN A 322 13.21 18.22 9.97
C GLN A 322 12.07 19.13 10.43
N GLU A 323 12.41 20.32 10.93
CA GLU A 323 11.47 21.32 11.41
C GLU A 323 11.55 22.63 10.61
N PRO A 324 10.47 23.44 10.60
CA PRO A 324 10.41 24.66 9.79
C PRO A 324 11.56 25.62 10.11
N GLY A 325 12.26 26.06 9.06
CA GLY A 325 13.45 26.89 9.16
C GLY A 325 14.77 26.13 9.03
N TYR A 326 14.76 24.80 8.90
CA TYR A 326 15.91 24.04 8.40
C TYR A 326 16.33 24.51 7.00
N TYR A 327 15.35 24.88 6.18
CA TYR A 327 15.53 25.63 4.94
C TYR A 327 15.01 27.06 5.09
N THR A 328 15.67 28.02 4.45
CA THR A 328 15.17 29.40 4.34
C THR A 328 13.96 29.47 3.42
N SER A 329 13.25 30.61 3.41
CA SER A 329 12.11 30.87 2.52
C SER A 329 12.45 30.73 1.02
N ASN A 330 13.72 30.90 0.64
CA ASN A 330 14.20 30.72 -0.73
C ASN A 330 14.69 29.29 -1.02
N GLY A 331 14.48 28.33 -0.10
CA GLY A 331 14.94 26.94 -0.24
C GLY A 331 16.45 26.75 -0.10
N GLY A 332 17.17 27.74 0.44
CA GLY A 332 18.58 27.63 0.80
C GLY A 332 18.78 27.02 2.19
N ALA A 333 20.02 26.77 2.58
CA ALA A 333 20.34 26.27 3.92
C ALA A 333 19.92 27.27 5.00
N GLY A 334 19.10 26.82 5.95
CA GLY A 334 18.68 27.55 7.14
C GLY A 334 19.41 27.06 8.39
N ASP A 335 18.68 26.85 9.48
CA ASP A 335 19.22 26.37 10.74
C ASP A 335 19.39 24.84 10.73
N THR A 336 20.64 24.38 10.58
CA THR A 336 20.95 22.94 10.54
C THR A 336 20.63 22.18 11.82
N THR A 337 20.42 22.87 12.96
CA THR A 337 20.02 22.22 14.22
C THR A 337 18.57 21.75 14.21
N LYS A 338 17.77 22.22 13.25
CA LYS A 338 16.38 21.82 13.03
C LYS A 338 16.22 20.54 12.21
N ALA A 339 17.29 19.77 12.04
CA ALA A 339 17.23 18.45 11.44
C ALA A 339 18.01 17.43 12.27
N ALA A 340 17.45 16.23 12.37
CA ALA A 340 18.09 15.07 12.99
C ALA A 340 18.02 13.89 12.04
N THR A 341 19.10 13.11 11.95
CA THR A 341 19.18 11.91 11.11
C THR A 341 19.39 10.66 11.96
N LYS A 342 18.77 9.55 11.54
CA LYS A 342 19.01 8.20 12.04
C LYS A 342 19.19 7.23 10.88
N THR A 343 19.93 6.15 11.13
CA THR A 343 20.11 5.05 10.17
C THR A 343 19.28 3.87 10.64
N VAL A 344 18.39 3.40 9.77
CA VAL A 344 17.69 2.12 9.89
C VAL A 344 18.52 1.07 9.16
N THR A 345 18.69 -0.11 9.76
CA THR A 345 19.32 -1.26 9.12
C THR A 345 18.43 -2.49 9.30
N THR A 346 18.74 -3.57 8.59
CA THR A 346 18.05 -4.87 8.78
C THR A 346 18.24 -5.47 10.16
N ASP A 347 19.25 -5.00 10.92
CA ASP A 347 19.58 -5.51 12.25
C ASP A 347 19.03 -4.61 13.38
N ASN A 348 18.29 -3.56 13.04
CA ASN A 348 17.74 -2.63 14.02
C ASN A 348 16.28 -2.27 13.74
N VAL A 349 15.66 -1.68 14.76
CA VAL A 349 14.36 -1.03 14.65
C VAL A 349 14.53 0.40 15.10
N VAL A 350 14.03 1.34 14.30
CA VAL A 350 13.93 2.75 14.69
C VAL A 350 12.50 3.05 15.08
N THR A 351 12.32 3.52 16.31
CA THR A 351 11.02 3.94 16.84
C THR A 351 11.09 5.29 17.51
N GLY A 352 9.96 5.98 17.60
CA GLY A 352 9.82 7.17 18.41
C GLY A 352 8.95 8.21 17.75
N THR A 353 9.15 9.46 18.17
CA THR A 353 8.29 10.56 17.80
C THR A 353 9.11 11.80 17.46
N GLY A 354 8.86 12.37 16.28
CA GLY A 354 9.57 13.54 15.77
C GLY A 354 11.10 13.44 15.86
N ALA A 355 11.75 14.39 16.56
CA ALA A 355 13.20 14.38 16.77
C ALA A 355 13.68 13.38 17.84
N SER A 356 12.77 12.83 18.66
CA SER A 356 13.05 11.89 19.75
C SER A 356 13.08 10.44 19.26
N LEU A 357 13.90 10.16 18.25
CA LEU A 357 14.05 8.83 17.67
C LEU A 357 15.05 7.97 18.44
N THR A 358 14.65 6.73 18.69
CA THR A 358 15.43 5.69 19.36
C THR A 358 15.79 4.57 18.40
N VAL A 359 16.93 3.94 18.64
CA VAL A 359 17.41 2.79 17.85
C VAL A 359 17.56 1.62 18.81
N ALA A 360 16.90 0.51 18.53
CA ALA A 360 17.02 -0.73 19.28
C ALA A 360 17.48 -1.86 18.34
N PRO A 361 18.22 -2.88 18.84
CA PRO A 361 18.48 -4.08 18.05
C PRO A 361 17.17 -4.72 17.60
N ALA A 362 17.13 -5.24 16.37
CA ALA A 362 16.05 -6.11 15.96
C ALA A 362 16.01 -7.31 16.89
N GLN A 363 14.89 -7.53 17.57
CA GLN A 363 14.76 -8.66 18.47
C GLN A 363 14.79 -9.95 17.62
N PRO A 364 15.72 -10.90 17.86
CA PRO A 364 15.66 -12.17 17.15
C PRO A 364 14.32 -12.85 17.44
N GLU A 365 13.63 -13.38 16.41
CA GLU A 365 12.52 -14.30 16.63
C GLU A 365 13.03 -15.44 17.50
N ILE A 366 12.61 -15.50 18.77
CA ILE A 366 12.99 -16.57 19.67
C ILE A 366 12.06 -17.74 19.32
N PRO A 367 12.55 -18.85 18.73
CA PRO A 367 11.69 -19.99 18.44
C PRO A 367 11.08 -20.50 19.76
N PRO A 368 9.81 -20.95 19.76
CA PRO A 368 9.16 -21.44 20.97
C PRO A 368 9.99 -22.59 21.55
N ARG A 369 10.57 -22.39 22.74
CA ARG A 369 11.25 -23.46 23.47
C ARG A 369 10.20 -24.43 24.00
N TYR A 370 10.02 -25.56 23.32
CA TYR A 370 9.31 -26.70 23.90
C TYR A 370 10.14 -27.25 25.06
N TYR A 371 9.77 -26.87 26.28
CA TYR A 371 10.23 -27.59 27.47
C TYR A 371 9.60 -28.98 27.47
N TYR A 372 10.39 -30.00 27.13
CA TYR A 372 10.05 -31.38 27.46
C TYR A 372 10.07 -31.51 28.98
N ASN A 373 8.88 -31.49 29.60
CA ASN A 373 8.72 -31.81 31.01
C ASN A 373 8.83 -33.32 31.20
N SER A 374 10.03 -33.84 31.44
CA SER A 374 10.24 -35.22 31.88
C SER A 374 10.22 -35.29 33.40
N THR A 375 9.03 -35.37 33.98
CA THR A 375 8.88 -35.86 35.37
C THR A 375 8.52 -37.34 35.33
N THR A 376 9.55 -38.19 35.34
CA THR A 376 9.43 -39.58 35.81
C THR A 376 9.47 -39.57 37.34
N THR A 377 8.32 -39.81 37.98
CA THR A 377 8.21 -40.15 39.39
C THR A 377 8.75 -41.56 39.62
N THR A 378 9.69 -41.72 40.56
CA THR A 378 10.05 -43.05 41.07
C THR A 378 10.05 -43.01 42.58
N ASP A 379 9.05 -43.66 43.18
CA ASP A 379 8.89 -43.85 44.61
C ASP A 379 9.93 -44.83 45.16
N THR A 380 10.52 -44.47 46.30
CA THR A 380 11.45 -45.29 47.05
C THR A 380 10.69 -46.39 47.79
N LYS A 381 10.88 -47.66 47.41
CA LYS A 381 10.73 -48.80 48.33
C LYS A 381 11.84 -49.83 48.13
N THR A 382 12.53 -50.07 49.24
CA THR A 382 13.52 -51.10 49.51
C THR A 382 12.87 -52.50 49.50
N ASP A 383 13.45 -53.45 48.76
CA ASP A 383 13.76 -54.78 49.30
C ASP A 383 14.81 -55.53 48.45
N THR A 384 15.47 -56.45 49.12
CA THR A 384 16.67 -57.21 48.83
C THR A 384 16.53 -58.26 47.72
N THR A 385 17.52 -58.38 46.82
CA THR A 385 18.28 -59.62 46.45
C THR A 385 18.98 -59.55 45.08
N LYS A 386 20.07 -60.31 45.02
CA LYS A 386 21.18 -60.50 44.06
C LYS A 386 20.78 -60.80 42.59
N GLY A 387 21.50 -60.18 41.63
CA GLY A 387 21.62 -60.67 40.24
C GLY A 387 22.24 -59.65 39.27
N SER A 388 23.46 -59.88 38.79
CA SER A 388 24.10 -59.17 37.66
C SER A 388 23.85 -59.94 36.33
N PRO A 389 24.22 -59.44 35.13
CA PRO A 389 24.17 -58.09 34.53
C PRO A 389 23.45 -58.10 33.14
N LYS A 390 23.45 -57.00 32.35
CA LYS A 390 23.91 -56.92 30.93
C LYS A 390 23.31 -55.71 30.15
N THR A 391 24.24 -54.81 29.76
CA THR A 391 24.40 -54.12 28.46
C THR A 391 23.20 -53.92 27.53
N PHE A 392 22.94 -52.67 27.11
CA PHE A 392 23.01 -52.25 25.69
C PHE A 392 23.16 -50.71 25.58
N ASP A 393 24.19 -50.31 24.86
CA ASP A 393 24.47 -48.95 24.38
C ASP A 393 23.93 -48.85 22.94
N ALA A 394 23.29 -47.73 22.60
CA ALA A 394 22.92 -47.37 21.23
C ALA A 394 22.82 -45.85 21.11
N GLY A 395 23.93 -45.16 21.33
CA GLY A 395 24.23 -43.95 20.56
C GLY A 395 24.39 -44.30 19.07
N VAL A 396 24.07 -43.33 18.21
CA VAL A 396 24.13 -43.36 16.73
C VAL A 396 22.85 -43.90 16.05
N GLY A 397 21.89 -42.99 15.79
CA GLY A 397 20.69 -43.35 15.03
C GLY A 397 19.82 -42.23 14.48
N ILE A 398 20.25 -40.95 14.50
CA ILE A 398 19.45 -39.85 13.95
C ILE A 398 20.38 -38.82 13.26
N TYR A 399 20.91 -39.16 12.08
CA TYR A 399 21.52 -38.20 11.14
C TYR A 399 21.43 -38.65 9.66
N ALA A 400 20.40 -39.43 9.30
CA ALA A 400 20.26 -39.96 7.95
C ALA A 400 18.84 -39.81 7.35
N VAL A 401 18.11 -38.74 7.68
CA VAL A 401 16.83 -38.41 7.02
C VAL A 401 16.72 -36.91 6.77
N THR A 402 17.57 -36.39 5.89
CA THR A 402 17.38 -35.06 5.26
C THR A 402 17.99 -34.93 3.86
N ALA A 403 18.43 -36.02 3.22
CA ALA A 403 19.07 -35.99 1.90
C ALA A 403 18.25 -36.62 0.75
N VAL A 404 16.95 -36.88 0.94
CA VAL A 404 16.12 -37.59 -0.07
C VAL A 404 14.83 -36.84 -0.43
N LEU A 405 14.88 -35.51 -0.52
CA LEU A 405 13.75 -34.71 -1.06
C LEU A 405 14.17 -33.66 -2.11
N SER A 406 15.42 -33.67 -2.59
CA SER A 406 15.94 -32.67 -3.55
C SER A 406 16.01 -33.13 -5.01
N VAL A 407 15.30 -34.19 -5.43
CA VAL A 407 15.35 -34.68 -6.82
C VAL A 407 13.98 -35.03 -7.38
N THR A 408 13.12 -34.03 -7.55
CA THR A 408 11.98 -34.09 -8.50
C THR A 408 11.81 -32.73 -9.16
N GLY A 409 12.63 -32.49 -10.20
CA GLY A 409 12.62 -31.24 -10.96
C GLY A 409 13.53 -31.34 -12.18
N MET A 410 13.36 -32.37 -13.01
CA MET A 410 13.96 -32.42 -14.35
C MET A 410 12.87 -32.76 -15.37
N ALA A 411 12.53 -31.77 -16.19
CA ALA A 411 11.69 -31.91 -17.37
C ALA A 411 12.59 -31.93 -18.62
N TRP A 412 12.67 -33.08 -19.31
CA TRP A 412 13.06 -33.28 -20.72
C TRP A 412 13.14 -34.81 -20.97
N THR A 413 12.70 -35.49 -22.03
CA THR A 413 12.42 -35.23 -23.46
C THR A 413 11.62 -36.42 -24.04
N ALA A 414 10.96 -36.29 -25.21
CA ALA A 414 11.40 -36.98 -26.44
C ALA A 414 10.42 -36.89 -27.63
N LYS A 415 11.04 -36.56 -28.76
CA LYS A 415 10.62 -36.52 -30.16
C LYS A 415 10.33 -37.94 -30.70
N LYS A 416 9.23 -38.12 -31.46
CA LYS A 416 8.98 -39.33 -32.25
C LYS A 416 9.27 -39.09 -33.73
N ARG A 417 10.08 -39.96 -34.32
CA ARG A 417 10.11 -40.28 -35.75
C ARG A 417 10.16 -41.80 -35.87
N HIS A 418 9.16 -42.39 -36.51
CA HIS A 418 9.28 -43.23 -37.69
C HIS A 418 7.95 -43.22 -38.43
#